data_AF-A0A243R7M9-F1
#
_entry.id   AF-A0A243R7M9-F1
#
_cell.length_a   1.000
_cell.length_b   1.000
_cell.length_c   1.000
_cell.angle_alpha   90.00
_cell.angle_beta   90.00
_cell.angle_gamma   90.00
#
_symmetry.space_group_name_H-M   'P 1'
#
loop_
_entity.id
_entity.type
_entity.pdbx_description
1 polymer ?
#
loop_
_entity_poly.entity_id
_entity_poly.type
_entity_poly.pdbx_seq_one_letter_code
_entity_poly.pdbx_strand_id
1 'polypeptide(L)'
;MMSGGPGPQDTRMRLSVTPATVPAGTVSLRVANTGALAHEVLVLPLPSGQTVGQREPGSDQRVDEADSLGEASHDCAAGKGEGIAPDSKGWITLTLRPGRYELVCNFPDHYARGMYAELDVTGR
;
A
#
# COMPACT_ATOMS: atom_id res chain seq x y z
N MET A 1 9.24 -38.12 0.88
CA MET A 1 8.20 -37.66 -0.09
C MET A 1 7.78 -36.28 0.37
N MET A 2 8.21 -35.23 -0.34
CA MET A 2 7.86 -33.84 -0.02
C MET A 2 6.76 -33.41 -0.99
N SER A 3 5.54 -33.24 -0.51
CA SER A 3 4.45 -32.66 -1.31
C SER A 3 3.52 -31.88 -0.40
N GLY A 4 3.99 -30.71 0.06
CA GLY A 4 3.10 -29.64 0.47
C GLY A 4 2.86 -28.77 -0.76
N GLY A 5 1.75 -29.01 -1.47
CA GLY A 5 1.32 -28.08 -2.52
C GLY A 5 1.08 -26.70 -1.93
N PRO A 6 1.20 -25.62 -2.73
CA PRO A 6 0.88 -24.28 -2.24
C PRO A 6 -0.56 -24.30 -1.69
N GLY A 7 -0.70 -23.84 -0.45
CA GLY A 7 -2.00 -23.73 0.22
C GLY A 7 -2.96 -22.84 -0.57
N PRO A 8 -4.25 -22.79 -0.19
CA PRO A 8 -5.21 -21.92 -0.86
C PRO A 8 -4.68 -20.48 -0.90
N GLN A 9 -4.44 -20.00 -2.12
CA GLN A 9 -3.97 -18.64 -2.35
C GLN A 9 -5.05 -17.68 -1.85
N ASP A 10 -4.69 -16.77 -0.93
CA ASP A 10 -5.62 -15.78 -0.39
C ASP A 10 -6.09 -14.87 -1.52
N THR A 11 -7.33 -15.06 -1.99
CA THR A 11 -7.93 -14.25 -3.06
C THR A 11 -8.44 -12.90 -2.56
N ARG A 12 -8.24 -12.58 -1.27
CA ARG A 12 -8.66 -11.31 -0.66
C ARG A 12 -7.68 -10.22 -1.05
N MET A 13 -8.20 -9.13 -1.58
CA MET A 13 -7.44 -7.89 -1.76
C MET A 13 -7.31 -7.22 -0.41
N ARG A 14 -6.11 -7.26 0.18
CA ARG A 14 -5.86 -6.75 1.53
C ARG A 14 -4.49 -6.12 1.61
N LEU A 15 -4.44 -4.96 2.26
CA LEU A 15 -3.21 -4.37 2.73
C LEU A 15 -3.21 -4.37 4.28
N SER A 16 -2.06 -4.61 4.87
CA SER A 16 -1.88 -4.50 6.33
C SER A 16 -0.57 -3.79 6.60
N VAL A 17 -0.57 -2.89 7.58
CA VAL A 17 0.62 -2.13 7.98
C VAL A 17 0.93 -2.39 9.46
N THR A 18 2.20 -2.57 9.78
CA THR A 18 2.64 -2.80 11.16
C THR A 18 4.06 -2.23 11.34
N PRO A 19 4.27 -1.32 12.31
CA PRO A 19 3.24 -0.67 13.13
C PRO A 19 2.33 0.25 12.29
N ALA A 20 1.06 0.40 12.70
CA ALA A 20 0.11 1.31 12.06
C ALA A 20 0.21 2.76 12.57
N THR A 21 1.04 3.01 13.58
CA THR A 21 1.33 4.33 14.14
C THR A 21 2.83 4.51 14.23
N VAL A 22 3.36 5.62 13.71
CA VAL A 22 4.79 5.94 13.72
C VAL A 22 5.02 7.42 14.07
N PRO A 23 6.19 7.81 14.61
CA PRO A 23 6.52 9.21 14.80
C PRO A 23 6.80 9.91 13.45
N ALA A 24 6.52 11.21 13.38
CA ALA A 24 6.89 12.03 12.23
C ALA A 24 8.40 12.08 11.97
N GLY A 25 8.76 12.25 10.70
CA GLY A 25 10.13 12.31 10.20
C GLY A 25 10.35 11.37 9.02
N THR A 26 11.59 10.91 8.87
CA THR A 26 11.97 9.97 7.80
C THR A 26 11.43 8.57 8.13
N VAL A 27 10.48 8.12 7.31
CA VAL A 27 9.81 6.82 7.42
C VAL A 27 10.11 6.01 6.16
N SER A 28 10.51 4.75 6.34
CA SER A 28 10.66 3.80 5.24
C SER A 28 9.52 2.78 5.30
N LEU A 29 8.71 2.73 4.24
CA LEU A 29 7.70 1.69 4.05
C LEU A 29 8.34 0.55 3.27
N ARG A 30 8.45 -0.61 3.93
CA ARG A 30 8.93 -1.86 3.32
C ARG A 30 7.73 -2.75 3.05
N VAL A 31 7.47 -3.00 1.77
CA VAL A 31 6.31 -3.74 1.30
C VAL A 31 6.75 -5.14 0.91
N ALA A 32 6.04 -6.14 1.42
CA ALA A 32 6.19 -7.52 0.99
C ALA A 32 4.90 -7.97 0.31
N ASN A 33 5.02 -8.48 -0.91
CA ASN A 33 3.92 -9.09 -1.60
C ASN A 33 3.87 -10.59 -1.25
N THR A 34 2.80 -11.01 -0.58
CA THR A 34 2.56 -12.41 -0.20
C THR A 34 1.36 -13.00 -0.95
N GLY A 35 0.84 -12.28 -1.93
CA GLY A 35 -0.26 -12.68 -2.80
C GLY A 35 0.22 -13.14 -4.17
N ALA A 36 -0.74 -13.58 -4.99
CA ALA A 36 -0.47 -14.14 -6.32
C ALA A 36 -0.47 -13.08 -7.46
N LEU A 37 -0.79 -11.83 -7.16
CA LEU A 37 -0.88 -10.73 -8.14
C LEU A 37 0.20 -9.70 -7.87
N ALA A 38 0.58 -8.93 -8.88
CA ALA A 38 1.45 -7.77 -8.67
C ALA A 38 0.71 -6.70 -7.84
N HIS A 39 1.45 -6.07 -6.93
CA HIS A 39 0.90 -5.08 -6.00
C HIS A 39 1.82 -3.87 -5.87
N GLU A 40 1.26 -2.77 -5.42
CA GLU A 40 1.97 -1.53 -5.15
C GLU A 40 1.44 -0.92 -3.85
N VAL A 41 2.19 0.02 -3.29
CA VAL A 41 1.72 0.85 -2.18
C VAL A 41 2.01 2.31 -2.47
N LEU A 42 0.97 3.09 -2.70
CA LEU A 42 1.01 4.56 -2.71
C LEU A 42 0.69 5.11 -1.33
N VAL A 43 1.25 6.27 -1.01
CA VAL A 43 1.03 6.98 0.25
C VAL A 43 0.23 8.24 -0.02
N LEU A 44 -1.08 8.19 0.25
CA LEU A 44 -1.97 9.34 0.06
C LEU A 44 -2.26 10.00 1.41
N PRO A 45 -2.22 11.34 1.52
CA PRO A 45 -2.76 12.03 2.68
C PRO A 45 -4.23 11.66 2.90
N LEU A 46 -4.64 11.49 4.15
CA LEU A 46 -6.03 11.22 4.54
C LEU A 46 -6.56 12.40 5.38
N PRO A 47 -7.13 13.44 4.73
CA PRO A 47 -7.63 14.64 5.42
C PRO A 47 -8.68 14.34 6.49
N SER A 48 -8.79 15.26 7.45
CA SER A 48 -9.85 15.22 8.46
C SER A 48 -11.24 15.12 7.81
N GLY A 49 -12.06 14.19 8.30
CA GLY A 49 -13.39 13.90 7.75
C GLY A 49 -13.41 12.82 6.67
N GLN A 50 -12.26 12.40 6.13
CA GLN A 50 -12.17 11.23 5.27
C GLN A 50 -11.93 9.95 6.08
N THR A 51 -12.59 8.88 5.63
CA THR A 51 -12.47 7.54 6.21
C THR A 51 -11.66 6.68 5.27
N VAL A 52 -10.76 5.85 5.82
CA VAL A 52 -10.00 4.87 5.04
C VAL A 52 -10.96 3.95 4.27
N GLY A 53 -10.63 3.61 3.03
CA GLY A 53 -11.46 2.76 2.19
C GLY A 53 -12.69 3.42 1.59
N GLN A 54 -12.80 4.76 1.61
CA GLN A 54 -13.94 5.52 1.10
C GLN A 54 -13.60 6.48 -0.05
N ARG A 55 -12.41 6.38 -0.65
CA ARG A 55 -12.14 7.09 -1.91
C ARG A 55 -13.00 6.49 -3.03
N GLU A 56 -13.45 7.33 -3.95
CA GLU A 56 -14.21 6.90 -5.11
C GLU A 56 -13.27 6.53 -6.26
N PRO A 57 -13.24 5.26 -6.72
CA PRO A 57 -12.50 4.91 -7.92
C PRO A 57 -13.16 5.52 -9.16
N GLY A 58 -12.34 5.98 -10.11
CA GLY A 58 -12.77 6.44 -11.42
C GLY A 58 -13.22 5.29 -12.34
N SER A 59 -13.53 5.64 -13.59
CA SER A 59 -13.98 4.67 -14.60
C SER A 59 -12.92 3.63 -14.98
N ASP A 60 -11.65 3.89 -14.72
CA ASP A 60 -10.53 2.95 -14.89
C ASP A 60 -10.29 2.08 -13.64
N GLN A 61 -11.17 2.18 -12.64
CA GLN A 61 -11.15 1.45 -11.38
C GLN A 61 -9.94 1.79 -10.49
N ARG A 62 -9.41 3.01 -10.64
CA ARG A 62 -8.34 3.57 -9.81
C ARG A 62 -8.83 4.77 -9.02
N VAL A 63 -8.28 4.97 -7.83
CA VAL A 63 -8.48 6.22 -7.07
C VAL A 63 -7.56 7.31 -7.60
N ASP A 64 -7.91 8.58 -7.35
CA ASP A 64 -7.06 9.72 -7.69
C ASP A 64 -5.75 9.70 -6.88
N GLU A 65 -4.63 9.88 -7.59
CA GLU A 65 -3.27 9.86 -7.04
C GLU A 65 -2.62 11.25 -7.00
N ALA A 66 -3.33 12.32 -7.36
CA ALA A 66 -2.76 13.66 -7.51
C ALA A 66 -1.97 14.14 -6.28
N ASP A 67 -2.41 13.75 -5.08
CA ASP A 67 -1.78 14.10 -3.81
C ASP A 67 -0.83 13.01 -3.26
N SER A 68 -0.48 11.99 -4.05
CA SER A 68 0.42 10.92 -3.62
C SER A 68 1.79 11.48 -3.24
N LEU A 69 2.26 11.11 -2.05
CA LEU A 69 3.60 11.49 -1.57
C LEU A 69 4.69 10.58 -2.11
N GLY A 70 4.31 9.43 -2.67
CA GLY A 70 5.24 8.45 -3.22
C GLY A 70 4.65 7.05 -3.28
N GLU A 71 5.39 6.17 -3.93
CA GLU A 71 4.95 4.84 -4.32
C GLU A 71 6.09 3.82 -4.15
N ALA A 72 5.77 2.67 -3.56
CA ALA A 72 6.59 1.48 -3.58
C ALA A 72 5.99 0.48 -4.58
N SER A 73 6.54 0.46 -5.78
CA SER A 73 6.11 -0.43 -6.88
C SER A 73 7.28 -0.98 -7.69
N HIS A 74 8.53 -0.62 -7.37
CA HIS A 74 9.69 -1.24 -8.00
C HIS A 74 10.00 -2.61 -7.39
N ASP A 75 9.92 -3.65 -8.21
CA ASP A 75 10.26 -5.00 -7.78
C ASP A 75 11.73 -5.09 -7.33
N CYS A 76 11.96 -5.65 -6.16
CA CYS A 76 13.26 -5.77 -5.51
C CYS A 76 14.08 -4.47 -5.39
N ALA A 77 13.44 -3.29 -5.46
CA ALA A 77 14.14 -2.01 -5.33
C ALA A 77 13.30 -0.90 -4.67
N ALA A 78 13.88 0.29 -4.61
CA ALA A 78 13.26 1.48 -4.06
C ALA A 78 12.42 2.23 -5.11
N GLY A 79 11.29 2.79 -4.68
CA GLY A 79 10.50 3.75 -5.43
C GLY A 79 9.55 3.14 -6.45
N LYS A 80 9.30 3.90 -7.52
CA LYS A 80 8.32 3.60 -8.56
C LYS A 80 8.85 2.59 -9.58
N GLY A 81 7.99 1.69 -10.01
CA GLY A 81 8.19 0.70 -11.05
C GLY A 81 6.85 0.24 -11.62
N GLU A 82 6.76 -1.04 -11.99
CA GLU A 82 5.58 -1.62 -12.65
C GLU A 82 4.74 -2.50 -11.72
N GLY A 83 5.10 -2.58 -10.43
CA GLY A 83 4.50 -3.46 -9.42
C GLY A 83 5.52 -4.39 -8.78
N ILE A 84 5.28 -4.72 -7.52
CA ILE A 84 6.03 -5.73 -6.76
C ILE A 84 5.45 -7.10 -7.11
N ALA A 85 6.28 -7.99 -7.66
CA ALA A 85 5.87 -9.32 -8.08
C ALA A 85 5.44 -10.21 -6.89
N PRO A 86 4.70 -11.31 -7.14
CA PRO A 86 4.43 -12.32 -6.12
C PRO A 86 5.70 -12.77 -5.40
N ASP A 87 5.61 -12.96 -4.08
CA ASP A 87 6.71 -13.35 -3.20
C ASP A 87 7.92 -12.40 -3.19
N SER A 88 7.75 -11.17 -3.69
CA SER A 88 8.79 -10.15 -3.78
C SER A 88 8.59 -8.99 -2.79
N LYS A 89 9.49 -8.01 -2.84
CA LYS A 89 9.50 -6.84 -1.96
C LYS A 89 9.84 -5.57 -2.73
N GLY A 90 9.30 -4.44 -2.26
CA GLY A 90 9.67 -3.10 -2.69
C GLY A 90 9.69 -2.16 -1.49
N TRP A 91 10.23 -0.96 -1.65
CA TRP A 91 10.22 0.02 -0.57
C TRP A 91 10.23 1.45 -1.06
N ILE A 92 9.80 2.37 -0.20
CA ILE A 92 10.00 3.81 -0.39
C ILE A 92 10.37 4.46 0.94
N THR A 93 11.17 5.53 0.89
CA THR A 93 11.49 6.34 2.05
C THR A 93 11.00 7.77 1.82
N LEU A 94 10.20 8.27 2.75
CA LEU A 94 9.55 9.57 2.69
C LEU A 94 9.80 10.34 3.99
N THR A 95 9.70 11.66 3.93
CA THR A 95 9.59 12.50 5.14
C THR A 95 8.10 12.77 5.39
N LEU A 96 7.52 12.11 6.38
CA LEU A 96 6.12 12.25 6.75
C LEU A 96 5.95 13.27 7.89
N ARG A 97 4.96 14.13 7.74
CA ARG A 97 4.53 15.08 8.78
C ARG A 97 3.48 14.41 9.68
N PRO A 98 3.22 14.94 10.89
CA PRO A 98 2.09 14.46 11.68
C PRO A 98 0.78 14.54 10.90
N GLY A 99 -0.03 13.48 10.97
CA GLY A 99 -1.28 13.35 10.23
C GLY A 99 -1.58 11.90 9.87
N ARG A 100 -2.75 11.70 9.26
CA ARG A 100 -3.20 10.39 8.78
C ARG A 100 -2.88 10.22 7.31
N TYR A 101 -2.53 9.00 6.95
CA TYR A 101 -2.25 8.59 5.58
C TYR A 101 -3.03 7.32 5.27
N GLU A 102 -3.50 7.23 4.03
CA GLU A 102 -4.06 6.02 3.47
C GLU A 102 -3.04 5.41 2.52
N LEU A 103 -2.63 4.19 2.84
CA LEU A 103 -1.82 3.34 2.00
C LEU A 103 -2.75 2.60 1.05
N VAL A 104 -2.48 2.64 -0.25
CA VAL A 104 -3.35 2.03 -1.27
C VAL A 104 -2.56 1.22 -2.29
N CYS A 105 -3.13 0.12 -2.77
CA CYS A 105 -2.74 -0.46 -4.05
C CYS A 105 -3.71 0.05 -5.11
N ASN A 106 -3.22 0.73 -6.15
CA ASN A 106 -4.06 1.39 -7.14
C ASN A 106 -4.05 0.70 -8.52
N PHE A 107 -3.60 -0.55 -8.60
CA PHE A 107 -4.00 -1.42 -9.68
C PHE A 107 -5.54 -1.47 -9.82
N PRO A 108 -6.08 -1.54 -11.05
CA PRO A 108 -7.52 -1.54 -11.29
C PRO A 108 -8.24 -2.52 -10.37
N ASP A 109 -9.29 -2.04 -9.69
CA ASP A 109 -10.17 -2.82 -8.80
C ASP A 109 -9.54 -3.28 -7.47
N HIS A 110 -8.22 -3.14 -7.26
CA HIS A 110 -7.57 -3.59 -6.03
C HIS A 110 -8.04 -2.79 -4.80
N TYR A 111 -8.08 -1.46 -4.91
CA TYR A 111 -8.59 -0.59 -3.84
C TYR A 111 -10.05 -0.90 -3.49
N ALA A 112 -10.93 -0.94 -4.50
CA ALA A 112 -12.36 -1.18 -4.35
C ALA A 112 -12.66 -2.52 -3.65
N ARG A 113 -11.77 -3.51 -3.82
CA ARG A 113 -11.86 -4.82 -3.18
C ARG A 113 -11.22 -4.92 -1.80
N GLY A 114 -10.70 -3.81 -1.25
CA GLY A 114 -10.22 -3.73 0.13
C GLY A 114 -8.71 -3.56 0.29
N MET A 115 -7.96 -3.26 -0.78
CA MET A 115 -6.49 -3.14 -0.71
C MET A 115 -6.02 -1.76 -0.26
N TYR A 116 -6.37 -1.42 0.98
CA TYR A 116 -5.95 -0.19 1.64
C TYR A 116 -5.61 -0.45 3.11
N ALA A 117 -4.84 0.46 3.70
CA ALA A 117 -4.54 0.47 5.14
C ALA A 117 -4.34 1.91 5.62
N GLU A 118 -4.61 2.17 6.90
CA GLU A 118 -4.34 3.46 7.50
C GLU A 118 -2.98 3.47 8.22
N LEU A 119 -2.21 4.53 8.00
CA LEU A 119 -0.99 4.84 8.75
C LEU A 119 -1.19 6.18 9.47
N ASP A 120 -1.13 6.15 10.80
CA ASP A 120 -1.13 7.33 11.63
C ASP A 120 0.30 7.79 11.91
N VAL A 121 0.57 9.08 11.70
CA VAL A 121 1.88 9.68 11.96
C VAL A 121 1.72 10.70 13.08
N THR A 122 2.35 10.46 14.22
CA THR A 122 2.21 11.30 15.41
C THR A 122 3.19 12.47 15.41
N GLY A 123 2.85 13.52 16.14
CA GLY A 123 3.83 14.52 16.58
C GLY A 123 4.97 13.87 17.37
N ARG A 124 6.12 14.54 17.41
CA ARG A 124 7.19 14.22 18.37
C ARG A 124 6.89 14.83 19.72
#